data_AF-X0V4S6-F1
#
_entry.id   AF-X0V4S6-F1
#
_cell.length_a   1.000
_cell.length_b   1.000
_cell.length_c   1.000
_cell.angle_alpha   90.00
_cell.angle_beta   90.00
_cell.angle_gamma   90.00
#
_symmetry.space_group_name_H-M   'P 1'
#
loop_
_entity.id
_entity.type
_entity.pdbx_description
1 polymer ?
#
loop_
_entity_poly.entity_id
_entity_poly.type
_entity_poly.pdbx_seq_one_letter_code
_entity_poly.pdbx_strand_id
1 'polypeptide(L)'
;MIDELQRYVVTAPEPFALDLARCEGMYLATVDGQRIFDWGGYYGSKLLSHNHPGLAEPDYVQRLALAANNKLANPDFLTADCLEYYRTLHELAP
;
A
#
# COMPACT_ATOMS: atom_id res chain seq x y z
N MET A 1 -6.74 18.59 7.36
CA MET A 1 -5.88 17.39 7.52
C MET A 1 -4.39 17.77 7.60
N ILE A 2 -3.83 18.46 6.60
CA ILE A 2 -2.40 18.85 6.59
C ILE A 2 -2.04 19.73 7.80
N ASP A 3 -2.80 20.82 8.03
CA ASP A 3 -2.57 21.73 9.16
C ASP A 3 -2.63 21.05 10.52
N GLU A 4 -3.39 19.95 10.62
CA GLU A 4 -3.49 19.17 11.84
C GLU A 4 -2.27 18.26 12.01
N LEU A 5 -1.85 17.55 10.95
CA LEU A 5 -0.64 16.72 10.97
C LEU A 5 0.59 17.52 11.41
N GLN A 6 0.73 18.76 10.95
CA GLN A 6 1.85 19.65 11.26
C GLN A 6 1.95 20.03 12.75
N ARG A 7 0.89 19.80 13.54
CA ARG A 7 0.94 20.00 15.00
C ARG A 7 1.67 18.86 15.72
N TYR A 8 1.75 17.69 15.09
CA TYR A 8 2.30 16.47 15.70
C TYR A 8 3.67 16.11 15.14
N VAL A 9 3.93 16.41 13.87
CA VAL A 9 5.14 16.03 13.16
C VAL A 9 5.64 17.20 12.32
N VAL A 10 6.96 17.43 12.34
CA VAL A 10 7.61 18.38 11.43
C VAL A 10 7.62 17.77 10.03
N THR A 11 6.81 18.31 9.12
CA THR A 11 6.64 17.77 7.77
C THR A 11 6.18 18.83 6.77
N ALA A 12 6.44 18.56 5.48
CA ALA A 12 5.99 19.33 4.33
C ALA A 12 5.38 18.38 3.28
N PRO A 13 4.14 17.88 3.50
CA PRO A 13 3.47 17.04 2.52
C PRO A 13 3.12 17.84 1.26
N GLU A 14 2.82 17.13 0.17
CA GLU A 14 2.18 17.73 -1.00
C GLU A 14 0.88 18.48 -0.59
N PRO A 15 0.47 19.52 -1.33
CA PRO A 15 -0.62 20.42 -0.93
C PRO A 15 -2.01 19.80 -1.16
N PHE A 16 -2.16 18.50 -0.91
CA PHE A 16 -3.42 17.75 -0.96
C PHE A 16 -3.38 16.53 -0.04
N ALA A 17 -4.54 16.10 0.45
CA ALA A 17 -4.72 14.82 1.12
C ALA A 17 -5.39 13.82 0.18
N LEU A 18 -5.00 12.54 0.26
CA LEU A 18 -5.50 11.49 -0.62
C LEU A 18 -6.80 10.87 -0.11
N ASP A 19 -7.71 10.58 -1.02
CA ASP A 19 -8.83 9.65 -0.84
C ASP A 19 -8.43 8.30 -1.46
N LEU A 20 -7.90 7.41 -0.62
CA LEU A 20 -7.37 6.11 -1.10
C LEU A 20 -8.44 5.23 -1.73
N ALA A 21 -9.68 5.29 -1.26
CA ALA A 21 -10.77 4.46 -1.79
C ALA A 21 -11.14 4.85 -3.23
N ARG A 22 -10.89 6.12 -3.60
CA ARG A 22 -11.17 6.66 -4.94
C ARG A 22 -9.95 6.72 -5.86
N CYS A 23 -8.75 6.43 -5.35
CA CYS A 23 -7.57 6.30 -6.21
C CYS A 23 -7.71 5.09 -7.15
N GLU A 24 -7.13 5.14 -8.33
CA GLU A 24 -7.21 4.03 -9.29
C GLU A 24 -6.00 4.07 -10.23
N GLY A 25 -5.32 2.93 -10.40
CA GLY A 25 -4.16 2.85 -11.29
C GLY A 25 -3.16 3.99 -11.03
N MET A 26 -2.83 4.72 -12.10
CA MET A 26 -1.92 5.88 -12.08
C MET A 26 -2.59 7.20 -11.70
N TYR A 27 -3.76 7.18 -11.06
CA TYR A 27 -4.47 8.40 -10.67
C TYR A 27 -4.70 8.46 -9.15
N LEU A 28 -4.28 9.58 -8.57
CA LEU A 28 -4.57 9.96 -7.20
C LEU A 28 -5.88 10.73 -7.17
N ALA A 29 -6.79 10.32 -6.29
CA ALA A 29 -7.94 11.11 -5.90
C ALA A 29 -7.61 11.88 -4.62
N THR A 30 -7.96 13.16 -4.56
CA THR A 30 -7.82 13.95 -3.34
C THR A 30 -9.15 14.02 -2.59
N VAL A 31 -9.09 14.28 -1.28
CA VAL A 31 -10.30 14.48 -0.45
C VAL A 31 -11.15 15.66 -0.93
N ASP A 32 -10.51 16.66 -1.55
CA ASP A 32 -11.16 17.83 -2.15
C ASP A 32 -11.67 17.57 -3.58
N GLY A 33 -11.58 16.32 -4.06
CA GLY A 33 -12.18 15.87 -5.31
C GLY A 33 -11.31 16.05 -6.56
N GLN A 34 -10.03 16.40 -6.41
CA GLN A 34 -9.11 16.48 -7.55
C GLN A 34 -8.69 15.08 -8.01
N ARG A 35 -8.39 14.97 -9.31
CA ARG A 35 -7.82 13.76 -9.91
C ARG A 35 -6.46 14.11 -10.52
N ILE A 36 -5.40 13.54 -9.98
CA ILE A 36 -4.01 13.88 -10.30
C ILE A 36 -3.34 12.65 -10.94
N PHE A 37 -2.68 12.81 -12.07
CA PHE A 37 -1.89 11.72 -12.67
C PHE A 37 -0.58 11.52 -11.88
N ASP A 38 -0.33 10.31 -11.41
CA ASP A 38 0.80 9.93 -10.55
C ASP A 38 2.04 9.55 -11.39
N TRP A 39 2.87 10.53 -11.74
CA TRP A 39 4.20 10.23 -12.30
C TRP A 39 5.24 9.82 -11.24
N GLY A 40 4.93 10.02 -9.95
CA GLY A 40 5.88 9.82 -8.87
C GLY A 40 5.93 8.38 -8.36
N GLY A 41 4.82 7.66 -8.42
CA GLY A 41 4.73 6.27 -7.97
C GLY A 41 5.17 6.08 -6.51
N TYR A 42 4.99 7.11 -5.67
CA TYR A 42 5.61 7.25 -4.35
C TYR A 42 7.13 7.02 -4.35
N TYR A 43 7.85 7.87 -5.09
CA TYR A 43 9.30 7.77 -5.24
C TYR A 43 9.74 6.43 -5.88
N GLY A 44 8.93 5.92 -6.81
CA GLY A 44 9.18 4.67 -7.54
C GLY A 44 8.99 3.39 -6.72
N SER A 45 8.35 3.44 -5.54
CA SER A 45 8.17 2.26 -4.69
C SER A 45 6.94 1.41 -5.04
N LYS A 46 6.06 1.89 -5.93
CA LYS A 46 4.89 1.15 -6.39
C LYS A 46 5.25 0.22 -7.56
N LEU A 47 5.23 -1.10 -7.30
CA LEU A 47 5.22 -2.10 -8.38
C LEU A 47 3.85 -2.17 -9.05
N LEU A 48 2.80 -2.20 -8.24
CA LEU A 48 1.40 -2.08 -8.66
C LEU A 48 0.86 -0.73 -8.19
N SER A 49 0.11 -0.05 -9.05
CA SER A 49 -0.49 1.23 -8.74
C SER A 49 -1.74 1.08 -7.87
N HIS A 50 -2.50 2.16 -7.64
CA HIS A 50 -3.59 2.15 -6.67
C HIS A 50 -4.73 1.19 -7.02
N ASN A 51 -5.23 0.49 -6.00
CA ASN A 51 -6.45 -0.33 -6.04
C ASN A 51 -6.50 -1.33 -7.21
N HIS A 52 -5.37 -1.99 -7.47
CA HIS A 52 -5.31 -3.05 -8.48
C HIS A 52 -6.39 -4.12 -8.21
N PRO A 53 -7.27 -4.47 -9.18
CA PRO A 53 -8.42 -5.34 -8.96
C PRO A 53 -8.07 -6.69 -8.32
N GLY A 54 -6.94 -7.29 -8.71
CA GLY A 54 -6.46 -8.55 -8.12
C GLY A 54 -6.19 -8.49 -6.61
N LEU A 55 -6.00 -7.30 -6.03
CA LEU A 55 -5.83 -7.11 -4.58
C LEU A 55 -7.17 -6.93 -3.84
N ALA A 56 -8.29 -6.92 -4.56
CA ALA A 56 -9.64 -6.87 -4.01
C ALA A 56 -10.37 -8.22 -4.08
N GLU A 57 -9.74 -9.24 -4.67
CA GLU A 57 -10.31 -10.59 -4.75
C GLU A 57 -10.60 -11.15 -3.34
N PRO A 58 -11.79 -11.73 -3.08
CA PRO A 58 -12.22 -12.10 -1.73
C PRO A 58 -11.21 -12.98 -0.97
N ASP A 59 -10.67 -14.00 -1.63
CA ASP A 59 -9.70 -14.93 -1.03
C ASP A 59 -8.39 -14.22 -0.66
N TYR A 60 -7.93 -13.29 -1.50
CA TYR A 60 -6.75 -12.48 -1.23
C TYR A 60 -6.99 -11.55 -0.03
N VAL A 61 -8.12 -10.85 -0.01
CA VAL A 61 -8.47 -9.92 1.08
C VAL A 61 -8.60 -10.67 2.41
N GLN A 62 -9.20 -11.86 2.42
CA GLN A 62 -9.30 -12.68 3.63
C GLN A 62 -7.92 -13.06 4.17
N ARG A 63 -7.01 -13.52 3.31
CA ARG A 63 -5.62 -13.85 3.68
C ARG A 63 -4.86 -12.62 4.17
N LEU A 64 -4.97 -11.51 3.45
CA LEU A 64 -4.33 -10.24 3.82
C LEU A 64 -4.82 -9.74 5.19
N ALA A 65 -6.12 -9.79 5.45
CA ALA A 65 -6.69 -9.36 6.73
C ALA A 65 -6.18 -10.22 7.90
N LEU A 66 -6.09 -11.54 7.72
CA LEU A 66 -5.51 -12.43 8.74
C LEU A 66 -4.04 -12.09 9.00
N ALA A 67 -3.24 -11.90 7.95
CA ALA A 67 -1.83 -11.54 8.08
C ALA A 67 -1.65 -10.17 8.74
N ALA A 68 -2.41 -9.15 8.31
CA ALA A 68 -2.29 -7.78 8.80
C ALA A 68 -2.76 -7.58 10.25
N ASN A 69 -3.70 -8.41 10.71
CA ASN A 69 -4.17 -8.38 12.11
C ASN A 69 -3.16 -8.96 13.10
N ASN A 70 -2.08 -9.58 12.61
CA ASN A 70 -1.04 -10.20 13.43
C ASN A 70 0.31 -9.58 13.13
N LYS A 71 1.20 -9.52 14.13
CA LYS A 71 2.59 -9.10 13.94
C LYS A 71 3.52 -10.14 14.55
N LEU A 72 4.31 -10.77 13.71
CA LEU A 72 5.18 -11.89 14.08
C LEU A 72 6.65 -11.49 13.88
N ALA A 73 7.54 -12.13 14.64
CA ALA A 73 8.96 -12.19 14.31
C ALA A 73 9.15 -13.34 13.31
N ASN A 74 8.89 -13.07 12.03
CA ASN A 74 8.69 -14.08 10.98
C ASN A 74 9.78 -15.17 10.87
N PRO A 75 11.09 -14.88 11.04
CA PRO A 75 12.13 -15.92 11.00
C PRO A 75 12.10 -16.85 12.23
N ASP A 76 11.63 -16.37 13.38
CA ASP A 76 11.59 -17.13 14.64
C ASP A 76 10.26 -17.88 14.80
N PHE A 77 9.16 -17.31 14.30
CA PHE A 77 7.81 -17.88 14.35
C PHE A 77 7.27 -18.05 12.93
N LEU A 78 7.73 -19.11 12.28
CA LEU A 78 7.44 -19.40 10.88
C LEU A 78 5.95 -19.64 10.61
N THR A 79 5.45 -19.06 9.53
CA THR A 79 4.13 -19.36 8.95
C THR A 79 4.26 -19.83 7.50
N ALA A 80 3.23 -20.49 6.99
CA ALA A 80 3.17 -20.88 5.58
C ALA A 80 3.26 -19.66 4.64
N ASP A 81 2.55 -18.56 4.95
CA ASP A 81 2.58 -17.33 4.15
C ASP A 81 3.98 -16.69 4.12
N CYS A 82 4.75 -16.74 5.22
CA CYS A 82 6.13 -16.26 5.26
C CYS A 82 7.04 -17.06 4.30
N LEU A 83 6.95 -18.39 4.36
CA LEU A 83 7.76 -19.25 3.48
C LEU A 83 7.36 -19.09 2.00
N GLU A 84 6.07 -18.97 1.73
CA GLU A 84 5.53 -18.73 0.38
C GLU A 84 6.13 -17.45 -0.22
N TYR A 85 6.14 -16.34 0.53
CA TYR A 85 6.73 -15.07 0.11
C TYR A 85 8.19 -15.21 -0.33
N TYR A 86 9.03 -15.85 0.50
CA TYR A 86 10.45 -16.04 0.15
C TYR A 86 10.65 -17.00 -1.03
N ARG A 87 9.82 -18.04 -1.15
CA ARG A 87 9.87 -18.94 -2.30
C ARG A 87 9.56 -18.19 -3.59
N THR A 88 8.47 -17.41 -3.61
CA THR A 88 8.10 -16.60 -4.78
C THR A 88 9.19 -15.60 -5.14
N LEU A 89 9.78 -14.91 -4.16
CA LEU A 89 10.89 -13.98 -4.43
C LEU A 89 12.10 -14.68 -5.04
N HIS A 90 12.48 -15.85 -4.51
CA HIS A 90 13.60 -16.62 -5.04
C HIS A 90 13.32 -17.13 -6.47
N GLU A 91 12.08 -17.54 -6.76
CA GLU A 91 11.67 -17.97 -8.10
C GLU A 91 11.68 -16.82 -9.13
N LEU A 92 11.38 -15.60 -8.71
CA LEU A 92 11.36 -14.41 -9.57
C LEU A 92 12.70 -13.66 -9.63
N ALA A 93 13.68 -14.05 -8.82
CA ALA A 93 14.99 -13.41 -8.81
C ALA A 93 15.71 -13.57 -10.16
N PRO A 94 16.39 -12.52 -10.66
CA PRO A 94 17.11 -12.56 -11.94
C PRO A 94 18.35 -13.46 -11.94
#